data_AF-A2C6D2-F1
#
_entry.id   AF-A2C6D2-F1
#
_cell.length_a   1.000
_cell.length_b   1.000
_cell.length_c   1.000
_cell.angle_alpha   90.00
_cell.angle_beta   90.00
_cell.angle_gamma   90.00
#
_symmetry.space_group_name_H-M   'P 1'
#
loop_
_entity.id
_entity.type
_entity.pdbx_description
1 polymer ?
#
loop_
_entity_poly.entity_id
_entity_poly.type
_entity_poly.pdbx_seq_one_letter_code
_entity_poly.pdbx_strand_id
1 'polypeptide(L)' 'MIDNKTVITGSFNWSPAAAHTNDETLMVIHSPKLAKHFTREMNRLWRGAELGITARIQRKLEQQRINCGSGVERG' A
#
# COMPACT_ATOMS: atom_id res chain seq x y z
N MET A 1 -8.35 -9.11 1.45
CA MET A 1 -9.46 -9.94 1.97
C MET A 1 -10.65 -9.70 1.07
N ILE A 2 -11.34 -10.77 0.68
CA ILE A 2 -12.47 -10.71 -0.26
C ILE A 2 -13.69 -11.32 0.44
N ASP A 3 -14.80 -10.59 0.43
CA ASP A 3 -16.13 -11.00 0.92
C ASP A 3 -16.18 -11.64 2.31
N ASN A 4 -15.26 -11.28 3.21
CA ASN A 4 -15.08 -11.89 4.53
C ASN A 4 -14.89 -13.42 4.50
N LYS A 5 -14.43 -13.99 3.39
CA LYS A 5 -14.30 -15.44 3.18
C LYS A 5 -12.92 -15.85 2.68
N THR A 6 -12.26 -15.00 1.91
CA THR A 6 -10.98 -15.32 1.26
C THR A 6 -9.90 -14.34 1.71
N VAL A 7 -8.73 -14.88 2.07
CA VAL A 7 -7.52 -14.13 2.34
C VAL A 7 -6.50 -14.43 1.24
N ILE A 8 -5.93 -13.37 0.67
CA ILE A 8 -4.80 -13.46 -0.25
C ILE A 8 -3.62 -12.85 0.50
N THR A 9 -2.52 -13.59 0.64
CA THR A 9 -1.34 -13.17 1.40
C THR A 9 -0.10 -13.91 0.91
N GLY A 10 1.08 -13.48 1.33
CA GLY A 10 2.37 -14.02 0.90
C GLY A 10 3.46 -12.96 0.95
N SER A 11 4.59 -13.23 0.29
CA SER A 11 5.69 -12.27 0.16
C SER A 11 5.47 -11.26 -0.98
N PHE A 12 4.53 -11.56 -1.88
CA PHE A 12 4.29 -10.81 -3.11
C PHE A 12 3.89 -9.35 -2.87
N ASN A 13 4.76 -8.43 -3.29
CA ASN A 13 4.44 -7.00 -3.40
C ASN A 13 3.79 -6.71 -4.75
N TRP A 14 2.76 -5.85 -4.83
CA TRP A 14 2.13 -5.49 -6.11
C TRP A 14 3.01 -4.55 -6.95
N SER A 15 4.00 -5.13 -7.64
CA SER A 15 4.98 -4.42 -8.45
C SER A 15 5.45 -5.25 -9.65
N PRO A 16 5.98 -4.61 -10.72
CA PRO A 16 6.54 -5.34 -11.86
C PRO A 16 7.68 -6.29 -11.48
N ALA A 17 8.54 -5.89 -10.55
CA ALA A 17 9.65 -6.74 -10.09
C ALA A 17 9.16 -8.03 -9.42
N ALA A 18 8.17 -7.93 -8.53
CA ALA A 18 7.56 -9.12 -7.92
C ALA A 18 6.82 -10.01 -8.93
N ALA A 19 6.22 -9.40 -9.96
CA ALA A 19 5.48 -10.13 -10.99
C ALA A 19 6.37 -10.87 -12.00
N HIS A 20 7.60 -10.39 -12.24
CA HIS A 20 8.41 -10.83 -13.37
C HIS A 20 9.87 -11.19 -13.03
N THR A 21 10.33 -10.91 -11.81
CA THR A 21 11.77 -10.98 -11.51
C THR A 21 12.05 -11.65 -10.17
N ASN A 22 11.33 -11.29 -9.11
CA ASN A 22 11.54 -11.88 -7.80
C ASN A 22 10.88 -13.26 -7.71
N ASP A 23 11.50 -14.15 -6.93
CA ASP A 23 10.85 -15.36 -6.46
C ASP A 23 9.89 -15.02 -5.32
N GLU A 24 8.59 -15.08 -5.59
CA GLU A 24 7.55 -14.69 -4.66
C GLU A 24 6.59 -15.85 -4.38
N THR A 25 6.01 -15.88 -3.18
CA THR A 25 4.93 -16.81 -2.83
C THR A 25 3.61 -16.06 -2.68
N LEU A 26 2.55 -16.57 -3.32
CA LEU A 26 1.18 -16.10 -3.15
C LEU A 26 0.28 -17.24 -2.68
N MET A 27 -0.42 -17.03 -1.57
CA MET A 27 -1.38 -17.98 -0.99
C MET A 27 -2.79 -17.42 -1.08
N VAL A 28 -3.71 -18.25 -1.56
CA VAL A 28 -5.15 -17.98 -1.53
C VAL A 28 -5.80 -18.94 -0.55
N ILE A 29 -6.34 -18.40 0.54
CA ILE A 29 -6.89 -19.19 1.65
C ILE A 29 -8.38 -18.90 1.77
N HIS A 30 -9.20 -19.92 1.55
CA HIS A 30 -10.65 -19.86 1.73
C HIS A 30 -11.01 -20.26 3.16
N SER A 31 -11.17 -19.27 4.04
CA SER A 31 -11.52 -19.48 5.44
C SER A 31 -12.18 -18.24 6.03
N PRO A 32 -13.51 -18.29 6.32
CA PRO A 32 -14.21 -17.18 6.96
C PRO A 32 -13.62 -16.81 8.32
N LYS A 33 -13.13 -17.81 9.07
CA LYS A 33 -12.45 -17.59 10.36
C LYS A 33 -11.19 -16.77 10.17
N LEU A 34 -10.31 -17.15 9.25
CA LEU A 34 -9.08 -16.41 8.98
C LEU A 34 -9.38 -15.01 8.44
N ALA A 35 -10.34 -14.89 7.54
CA ALA A 35 -10.78 -13.60 7.01
C ALA A 35 -11.21 -12.65 8.14
N LYS A 36 -11.99 -13.12 9.12
CA LYS A 36 -12.38 -12.32 10.30
C LYS A 36 -11.18 -11.82 11.11
N HIS A 37 -10.15 -12.64 11.27
CA HIS A 37 -8.90 -12.23 11.94
C HIS A 37 -8.18 -11.13 11.16
N PHE A 38 -8.02 -11.28 9.85
CA PHE A 38 -7.41 -10.26 8.98
C PHE A 38 -8.21 -8.96 8.96
N THR A 39 -9.54 -9.02 8.84
CA THR A 39 -10.41 -7.82 8.87
C THR A 39 -10.23 -7.05 10.17
N ARG A 40 -10.17 -7.74 11.31
CA ARG A 40 -9.96 -7.10 12.61
C ARG A 40 -8.63 -6.34 12.66
N GLU A 41 -7.57 -6.95 12.14
CA GLU A 41 -6.25 -6.32 12.14
C GLU A 41 -6.19 -5.13 11.17
N MET A 42 -6.76 -5.27 9.97
CA MET A 42 -6.90 -4.14 9.05
C MET A 42 -7.66 -2.99 9.70
N ASN A 43 -8.80 -3.26 10.36
CA ASN A 43 -9.55 -2.24 11.07
C ASN A 43 -8.74 -1.58 12.20
N ARG A 44 -7.85 -2.33 12.88
CA ARG A 44 -6.95 -1.77 13.89
C ARG A 44 -5.96 -0.78 13.28
N LEU A 45 -5.35 -1.13 12.15
CA LEU A 45 -4.40 -0.29 11.44
C LEU A 45 -5.08 0.97 10.86
N TRP A 46 -6.26 0.80 10.25
CA TRP A 46 -7.03 1.90 9.66
C TRP A 46 -7.45 2.96 10.68
N ARG A 47 -7.73 2.61 11.94
CA ARG A 47 -8.08 3.59 12.99
C ARG A 47 -6.99 4.62 13.25
N GLY A 48 -5.72 4.28 13.02
CA GLY A 48 -4.58 5.17 13.23
C GLY A 48 -3.97 5.70 11.93
N ALA A 49 -4.58 5.42 10.78
CA ALA A 49 -4.02 5.81 9.50
C ALA A 49 -4.31 7.27 9.18
N GLU A 50 -3.27 8.05 8.89
CA GLU A 50 -3.43 9.34 8.22
C GLU A 50 -3.67 9.08 6.72
N LEU A 51 -4.82 9.53 6.22
CA LEU A 51 -5.21 9.32 4.83
C LEU A 51 -4.84 10.50 3.96
N GLY A 52 -4.43 10.20 2.73
CA GLY A 52 -4.04 11.23 1.76
C GLY A 52 -2.65 11.80 2.04
N ILE A 53 -2.42 13.02 1.54
CA ILE A 53 -1.12 13.68 1.67
C ILE A 53 -1.01 14.27 3.08
N THR A 54 -0.14 13.68 3.89
CA THR A 54 0.12 14.18 5.25
C THR A 54 0.79 15.55 5.22
N ALA A 55 0.67 16.33 6.29
CA ALA A 55 1.33 17.63 6.41
C ALA A 55 2.86 17.54 6.22
N ARG A 56 3.47 16.41 6.62
CA ARG A 56 4.89 16.15 6.38
C ARG A 56 5.21 16.02 4.89
N ILE A 57 4.38 15.29 4.15
CA ILE A 57 4.56 15.12 2.71
C ILE A 57 4.31 16.44 1.97
N GLN A 58 3.27 17.20 2.35
CA GLN A 58 3.01 18.53 1.78
C GLN A 58 4.21 19.47 1.95
N ARG A 59 4.78 19.56 3.17
CA ARG A 59 5.96 20.38 3.43
C ARG A 59 7.16 19.94 2.60
N LYS A 60 7.35 18.62 2.44
CA LYS A 60 8.44 18.10 1.60
C LYS A 60 8.24 18.45 0.12
N LEU A 61 7.01 18.36 -0.38
CA LEU A 61 6.67 18.73 -1.76
C LEU A 61 6.93 20.22 -2.01
N GLU A 62 6.53 21.08 -1.07
CA GLU A 62 6.78 22.53 -1.17
C GLU A 62 8.27 22.84 -1.16
N GLN A 63 9.04 22.22 -0.26
CA GLN A 63 10.49 22.38 -0.22
C GLN A 63 11.15 21.93 -1.53
N GLN A 64 10.69 20.85 -2.14
CA GLN A 64 11.21 20.40 -3.43
C GLN A 64 10.89 21.37 -4.56
N ARG A 65 9.69 21.99 -4.58
CA ARG A 65 9.35 23.04 -5.55
C ARG A 65 10.22 24.28 -5.39
N ILE A 66 10.54 24.67 -4.15
CA ILE A 66 11.46 25.78 -3.88
C ILE A 66 12.86 25.44 -4.39
N ASN A 67 13.36 24.23 -4.11
CA ASN A 67 14.74 23.84 -4.42
C ASN A 67 14.98 23.57 -5.92
N CYS A 68 13.99 23.06 -6.64
CA CYS A 68 14.15 22.62 -8.04
C CYS A 68 13.25 23.38 -9.04
N GLY A 69 12.46 24.36 -8.58
CA GLY A 69 11.43 25.01 -9.39
C GLY A 69 10.21 24.10 -9.65
N SER A 70 9.28 24.53 -10.51
CA SER A 70 8.07 23.76 -10.84
C SER A 70 8.32 22.57 -11.77
N GLY A 71 9.56 22.33 -12.20
CA GLY A 71 9.91 21.23 -13.11
C GLY A 71 9.34 21.37 -14.52
N VAL A 72 8.93 22.58 -14.94
CA VAL A 72 8.53 22.84 -16.34
C VAL A 72 9.76 23.32 -17.10
N GLU A 73 10.63 22.41 -17.51
CA GLU A 73 11.51 22.66 -18.66
C GLU A 73 10.81 22.12 -19.91
N ARG A 74 10.40 23.05 -20.77
CA ARG A 74 10.04 22.78 -22.16
C ARG A 74 11.04 23.51 -23.04
N GLY A 75 11.88 22.73 -23.71
CA GLY A 75 12.80 23.12 -24.78
C GLY A 75 13.29 21.85 -25.44
#